data_AF-A0A8T6ZHS4-F1
#
_entry.id   AF-A0A8T6ZHS4-F1
#
_cell.length_a   1.000
_cell.length_b   1.000
_cell.length_c   1.000
_cell.angle_alpha   90.00
_cell.angle_beta   90.00
_cell.angle_gamma   90.00
#
_symmetry.space_group_name_H-M   'P 1'
#
loop_
_entity.id
_entity.type
_entity.pdbx_description
1 polymer ?
#
loop_
_entity_poly.entity_id
_entity_poly.type
_entity_poly.pdbx_seq_one_letter_code
_entity_poly.pdbx_strand_id
1 'polypeptide(L)'
;MEAAPDLVGLADVAEMTGMSRQNMRKLMLTHAVDFPQPMHEGSPSLWHLGDVLAWLSGREGYSIDPALLETANTAKQVNLVKEARDIDTRIKRKLAELVE
;
A
#
# COMPACT_ATOMS: atom_id res chain seq x y z
N MET A 1 -13.58 -6.74 9.27
CA MET A 1 -12.27 -6.37 9.82
C MET A 1 -11.22 -6.47 8.71
N GLU A 2 -10.25 -5.57 8.72
CA GLU A 2 -9.06 -5.60 7.85
C GLU A 2 -7.99 -6.48 8.49
N ALA A 3 -7.15 -7.15 7.68
CA ALA A 3 -5.88 -7.70 8.13
C ALA A 3 -4.84 -6.57 8.13
N ALA A 4 -4.17 -6.35 9.28
CA ALA A 4 -3.19 -5.29 9.44
C ALA A 4 -1.76 -5.85 9.58
N PRO A 5 -0.72 -5.08 9.21
CA PRO A 5 -0.79 -3.73 8.65
C PRO A 5 -0.88 -3.74 7.11
N ASP A 6 -1.89 -3.07 6.54
CA ASP A 6 -2.01 -2.88 5.09
C ASP A 6 -2.43 -1.45 4.74
N LEU A 7 -3.62 -1.00 5.14
CA LEU A 7 -4.13 0.32 4.79
C LEU A 7 -3.59 1.39 5.76
N VAL A 8 -2.71 2.25 5.25
CA VAL A 8 -1.96 3.22 6.06
C VAL A 8 -1.95 4.61 5.45
N GLY A 9 -1.90 5.63 6.31
CA GLY A 9 -1.54 6.98 5.89
C GLY A 9 -0.02 7.16 5.87
N LEU A 10 0.49 8.22 5.21
CA LEU A 10 1.93 8.53 5.20
C LEU A 10 2.52 8.73 6.60
N ALA A 11 1.70 9.13 7.59
CA ALA A 11 2.13 9.27 8.96
C ALA A 11 2.50 7.92 9.59
N ASP A 12 1.71 6.87 9.32
CA ASP A 12 1.91 5.53 9.85
C ASP A 12 3.11 4.86 9.15
N VAL A 13 3.24 5.05 7.83
CA VAL A 13 4.44 4.59 7.08
C VAL A 13 5.69 5.21 7.68
N ALA A 14 5.67 6.51 7.97
CA ALA A 14 6.82 7.20 8.56
C ALA A 14 7.20 6.60 9.92
N GLU A 15 6.20 6.34 10.78
CA GLU A 15 6.42 5.70 12.08
C GLU A 15 7.03 4.29 11.94
N MET A 16 6.45 3.45 11.08
CA MET A 16 6.90 2.06 10.86
C MET A 16 8.29 1.97 10.23
N THR A 17 8.71 2.98 9.47
CA THR A 17 10.03 3.04 8.82
C THR A 17 11.06 3.84 9.61
N GLY A 18 10.70 4.38 10.79
CA GLY A 18 11.58 5.24 11.60
C GLY A 18 11.90 6.60 10.97
N MET A 19 11.11 7.03 9.98
CA MET A 19 11.24 8.31 9.31
C MET A 19 10.37 9.39 9.97
N SER A 20 10.70 10.66 9.77
CA SER A 20 9.78 11.73 10.16
C SER A 20 8.62 11.84 9.15
N ARG A 21 7.43 12.25 9.63
CA ARG A 21 6.26 12.49 8.77
C ARG A 21 6.55 13.53 7.67
N GLN A 22 7.35 14.55 7.99
CA GLN A 22 7.79 15.56 7.02
C GLN A 22 8.68 14.96 5.94
N ASN A 23 9.60 14.06 6.31
CA ASN A 23 10.45 13.37 5.35
C ASN A 23 9.62 12.51 4.40
N MET A 24 8.71 11.69 4.93
CA MET A 24 7.81 10.85 4.12
C MET A 24 6.96 11.68 3.14
N ARG A 25 6.36 12.78 3.63
CA ARG A 25 5.59 13.69 2.77
C ARG A 25 6.45 14.33 1.69
N LYS A 26 7.64 14.81 2.05
CA LYS A 26 8.58 15.41 1.09
C LYS A 26 8.96 14.38 0.02
N LEU A 27 9.25 13.15 0.41
CA LEU A 27 9.63 12.08 -0.49
C LEU A 27 8.50 11.72 -1.47
N MET A 28 7.25 11.59 -1.00
CA MET A 28 6.09 11.39 -1.87
C MET A 28 5.93 12.55 -2.88
N LEU A 29 6.03 13.80 -2.43
CA LEU A 29 5.90 14.97 -3.32
C LEU A 29 7.06 15.08 -4.33
N THR A 30 8.29 14.75 -3.91
CA THR A 30 9.48 14.80 -4.77
C THR A 30 9.42 13.73 -5.86
N HIS A 31 8.76 12.62 -5.58
CA HIS A 31 8.68 11.46 -6.46
C HIS A 31 7.24 11.16 -6.87
N ALA A 32 6.39 12.19 -7.03
CA ALA A 32 4.96 12.00 -7.27
C ALA A 32 4.62 11.20 -8.54
N VAL A 33 5.54 11.12 -9.51
CA VAL A 33 5.36 10.37 -10.75
C VAL A 33 5.51 8.87 -10.54
N ASP A 34 6.43 8.45 -9.67
CA ASP A 34 6.79 7.04 -9.47
C ASP A 34 6.45 6.51 -8.07
N PHE A 35 6.04 7.38 -7.14
CA PHE A 35 5.52 6.97 -5.84
C PHE A 35 4.24 6.14 -6.01
N PRO A 36 4.00 5.13 -5.16
CA PRO A 36 2.79 4.32 -5.26
C PRO A 36 1.52 5.16 -5.23
N GLN A 37 0.59 4.81 -6.10
CA GLN A 37 -0.72 5.47 -6.12
C GLN A 37 -1.48 5.12 -4.83
N PRO A 38 -2.18 6.09 -4.22
CA PRO A 38 -3.04 5.80 -3.09
C PRO A 38 -4.18 4.87 -3.52
N MET A 39 -4.52 3.92 -2.65
CA MET A 39 -5.77 3.15 -2.78
C MET A 39 -6.98 4.08 -2.63
N HIS A 40 -6.86 5.08 -1.76
CA HIS A 40 -7.91 6.07 -1.52
C HIS A 40 -7.33 7.50 -1.51
N GLU A 41 -7.86 8.38 -2.36
CA GLU A 41 -7.43 9.79 -2.47
C GLU A 41 -8.14 10.76 -1.51
N GLY A 42 -8.85 10.27 -0.49
CA GLY A 42 -9.59 11.12 0.45
C GLY A 42 -8.73 11.80 1.52
N SER A 43 -9.39 12.23 2.61
CA SER A 43 -8.74 12.83 3.78
C SER A 43 -9.00 11.96 5.02
N PRO A 44 -8.02 11.17 5.50
CA PRO A 44 -6.66 11.02 4.94
C PRO A 44 -6.65 10.14 3.68
N SER A 45 -5.63 10.35 2.85
CA SER A 45 -5.35 9.44 1.74
C SER A 45 -4.70 8.17 2.30
N LEU A 46 -5.00 7.02 1.67
CA LEU A 46 -4.55 5.71 2.13
C LEU A 46 -3.76 4.99 1.04
N TRP A 47 -2.69 4.31 1.46
CA TRP A 47 -1.85 3.46 0.63
C TRP A 47 -1.86 2.04 1.20
N HIS A 48 -1.58 1.07 0.34
CA HIS A 48 -1.10 -0.23 0.81
C HIS A 48 0.35 -0.08 1.28
N LEU A 49 0.60 -0.46 2.53
CA LEU A 49 1.92 -0.40 3.15
C LEU A 49 2.94 -1.19 2.33
N GLY A 50 2.57 -2.37 1.85
CA GLY A 50 3.44 -3.22 1.04
C GLY A 50 3.97 -2.52 -0.21
N ASP A 51 3.14 -1.72 -0.89
CA ASP A 51 3.55 -1.00 -2.10
C ASP A 51 4.56 0.10 -1.78
N VAL A 52 4.34 0.84 -0.70
CA VAL A 52 5.25 1.90 -0.25
C VAL A 52 6.58 1.34 0.22
N LEU A 53 6.55 0.23 0.98
CA LEU A 53 7.76 -0.44 1.44
C LEU A 53 8.56 -1.07 0.29
N ALA A 54 7.89 -1.70 -0.67
CA ALA A 54 8.53 -2.25 -1.87
C ALA A 54 9.21 -1.13 -2.67
N TRP A 55 8.52 -0.01 -2.86
CA TRP A 55 9.06 1.16 -3.54
C TRP A 55 10.27 1.76 -2.81
N LEU A 56 10.24 1.84 -1.47
CA LEU A 56 11.38 2.30 -0.68
C LEU A 56 12.56 1.34 -0.78
N SER A 57 12.32 0.03 -0.76
CA SER A 57 13.37 -1.00 -0.83
C SER A 57 14.17 -0.98 -2.14
N GLY A 58 13.57 -0.46 -3.22
CA GLY A 58 14.24 -0.29 -4.52
C GLY A 58 15.14 0.96 -4.60
N ARG A 59 15.27 1.73 -3.53
CA ARG A 59 15.99 3.02 -3.51
C ARG A 59 17.23 2.95 -2.62
N GLU A 60 18.28 3.63 -3.05
CA GLU A 60 19.50 3.75 -2.24
C GLU A 60 19.23 4.49 -0.93
N GLY A 61 19.87 4.03 0.14
CA GLY A 61 19.81 4.67 1.46
C GLY A 61 18.61 4.27 2.32
N TYR A 62 17.71 3.40 1.85
CA TYR A 62 16.61 2.85 2.63
C TYR A 62 16.85 1.38 2.98
N SER A 63 16.83 1.07 4.27
CA SER A 63 16.85 -0.31 4.76
C SER A 63 15.48 -0.64 5.32
N ILE A 64 14.71 -1.44 4.58
CA ILE A 64 13.39 -1.90 4.99
C ILE A 64 13.52 -3.27 5.65
N ASP A 65 12.85 -3.46 6.79
CA ASP A 65 12.75 -4.77 7.44
C ASP A 65 12.01 -5.75 6.52
N PRO A 66 12.67 -6.83 6.05
CA PRO A 66 12.04 -7.82 5.18
C PRO A 66 10.80 -8.46 5.81
N ALA A 67 10.77 -8.64 7.14
CA ALA A 67 9.64 -9.23 7.83
C ALA A 67 8.42 -8.29 7.82
N LEU A 68 8.65 -6.97 7.95
CA LEU A 68 7.59 -5.98 7.83
C LEU A 68 7.01 -5.96 6.42
N LEU A 69 7.87 -5.99 5.39
CA LEU A 69 7.43 -6.02 3.99
C LEU A 69 6.63 -7.29 3.68
N GLU A 70 7.10 -8.47 4.11
CA GLU A 70 6.39 -9.73 3.94
C GLU A 70 5.02 -9.72 4.64
N THR A 71 4.97 -9.22 5.87
CA THR A 71 3.73 -9.13 6.65
C THR A 71 2.74 -8.19 5.97
N ALA A 72 3.19 -7.01 5.52
CA ALA A 72 2.35 -6.04 4.83
C ALA A 72 1.80 -6.58 3.50
N ASN A 73 2.64 -7.26 2.72
CA ASN A 73 2.21 -7.91 1.50
C ASN A 73 1.17 -9.02 1.77
N THR A 74 1.37 -9.82 2.81
CA THR A 74 0.44 -10.87 3.20
C THR A 74 -0.91 -10.29 3.64
N ALA A 75 -0.89 -9.24 4.45
CA ALA A 75 -2.08 -8.51 4.89
C ALA A 75 -2.85 -7.94 3.68
N LYS A 76 -2.14 -7.31 2.73
CA LYS A 76 -2.70 -6.84 1.45
C LYS A 76 -3.41 -7.94 0.69
N GLN A 77 -2.77 -9.10 0.50
CA GLN A 77 -3.40 -10.23 -0.21
C GLN A 77 -4.70 -10.69 0.47
N VAL A 78 -4.71 -10.76 1.80
CA VAL A 78 -5.93 -11.11 2.56
C VAL A 78 -7.04 -10.08 2.34
N ASN A 79 -6.72 -8.79 2.40
CA ASN A 79 -7.69 -7.71 2.19
C ASN A 79 -8.25 -7.71 0.78
N LEU A 80 -7.40 -7.84 -0.25
CA LEU A 80 -7.83 -7.94 -1.64
C LEU A 80 -8.76 -9.14 -1.88
N VAL A 81 -8.43 -10.30 -1.32
CA VAL A 81 -9.31 -11.49 -1.42
C VAL A 81 -10.65 -11.22 -0.74
N LYS A 82 -10.64 -10.57 0.42
CA LYS A 82 -11.86 -10.23 1.15
C LYS A 82 -12.73 -9.24 0.37
N GLU A 83 -12.16 -8.17 -0.16
CA GLU A 83 -12.89 -7.19 -0.98
C GLU A 83 -13.43 -7.82 -2.27
N ALA A 84 -12.64 -8.68 -2.92
CA ALA A 84 -13.07 -9.40 -4.11
C ALA A 84 -14.17 -10.46 -3.85
N ARG A 85 -14.45 -10.82 -2.59
CA ARG A 85 -15.60 -11.67 -2.22
C ARG A 85 -16.90 -10.88 -2.14
N ASP A 86 -16.83 -9.58 -1.87
CA ASP A 86 -18.01 -8.71 -1.78
C ASP A 86 -18.55 -8.30 -3.16
N ILE A 87 -17.82 -8.63 -4.23
CA ILE A 87 -18.24 -8.43 -5.62
C ILE A 87 -19.23 -9.54 -6.03
N ASP A 88 -20.37 -9.14 -6.60
CA ASP A 88 -21.32 -10.08 -7.21
C ASP A 88 -20.62 -11.03 -8.21
N THR A 89 -20.91 -12.33 -8.13
CA THR A 89 -20.19 -13.36 -8.90
C THR A 89 -20.34 -13.20 -10.41
N ARG A 90 -21.48 -12.69 -10.89
CA ARG A 90 -21.70 -12.43 -12.33
C ARG A 90 -20.86 -11.22 -12.76
N ILE A 91 -20.79 -10.17 -11.95
CA ILE A 91 -19.94 -9.01 -12.22
C ILE A 91 -18.46 -9.40 -12.20
N LYS A 92 -18.02 -10.17 -11.19
CA LYS A 92 -16.63 -10.61 -11.04
C LYS A 92 -16.09 -11.31 -12.29
N ARG A 93 -16.89 -12.21 -12.88
CA ARG A 93 -16.52 -12.92 -14.12
C ARG A 93 -16.33 -11.97 -15.30
N LYS A 94 -17.25 -11.01 -15.47
CA LYS A 94 -17.15 -10.00 -16.54
C LYS A 94 -15.96 -9.08 -16.36
N LEU A 95 -15.66 -8.68 -15.12
CA LEU A 95 -14.50 -7.85 -14.83
C LEU A 95 -13.19 -8.60 -15.11
N ALA A 96 -13.12 -9.90 -14.82
CA ALA A 96 -11.94 -10.72 -15.11
C ALA A 96 -11.60 -10.75 -16.61
N GLU A 97 -12.60 -10.77 -17.49
CA GLU A 97 -12.42 -10.71 -18.96
C GLU A 97 -11.81 -9.37 -19.45
N LEU A 98 -11.79 -8.31 -18.63
CA LEU A 98 -11.28 -6.98 -19.00
C LEU A 98 -9.82 -6.72 -18.58
N VAL A 99 -9.23 -7.61 -17.78
CA VAL A 99 -7.88 -7.47 -17.22
C VAL A 99 -6.92 -8.57 -17.70
N GLU A 100 -7.32 -9.36 -18.69
CA GLU A 100 -6.44 -10.30 -19.42
C GLU A 100 -5.70 -9.63 -20.59
#